data_AF-A0A480BTD1-F1
#
_entry.id   AF-A0A480BTD1-F1
#
_cell.length_a   1.000
_cell.length_b   1.000
_cell.length_c   1.000
_cell.angle_alpha   90.00
_cell.angle_beta   90.00
_cell.angle_gamma   90.00
#
_symmetry.space_group_name_H-M   'P 1'
#
loop_
_entity.id
_entity.type
_entity.pdbx_description
1 polymer ?
#
loop_
_entity_poly.entity_id
_entity_poly.type
_entity_poly.pdbx_seq_one_letter_code
_entity_poly.pdbx_strand_id
1 'polypeptide(L)'
;MPASTRTDATPPPPITVEGRQRVVIEGVTPCVDGGRFAIKRVLGESVQVEADIFCDGHDVLRCLLRHRHGADDPWRDTPLRAVGNDRWRGSFTVDTLGTYEYTLTAWVDPFLTWQHDLLRRQDPQDIALAQQIGASHLAAAAARADGGTL
;
A
#
# COMPACT_ATOMS: atom_id res chain seq x y z
N MET A 1 15.82 -37.79 -18.85
CA MET A 1 15.97 -36.41 -18.40
C MET A 1 15.55 -35.47 -19.52
N PRO A 2 14.29 -34.97 -19.59
CA PRO A 2 13.97 -33.89 -20.52
C PRO A 2 14.16 -32.52 -19.82
N ALA A 3 14.73 -31.59 -20.59
CA ALA A 3 15.11 -30.25 -20.18
C ALA A 3 13.90 -29.37 -19.85
N SER A 4 13.96 -28.65 -18.72
CA SER A 4 12.98 -27.62 -18.37
C SER A 4 13.07 -26.44 -19.32
N THR A 5 11.98 -26.19 -20.03
CA THR A 5 11.73 -24.96 -20.79
C THR A 5 11.82 -23.73 -19.89
N ARG A 6 12.69 -22.81 -20.27
CA ARG A 6 12.95 -21.52 -19.63
C ARG A 6 11.82 -20.57 -20.00
N THR A 7 10.89 -20.29 -19.07
CA THR A 7 9.94 -19.19 -19.24
C THR A 7 10.71 -17.88 -19.09
N ASP A 8 10.80 -17.13 -20.18
CA ASP A 8 11.39 -15.81 -20.24
C ASP A 8 10.50 -14.85 -19.44
N ALA A 9 11.02 -14.30 -18.34
CA ALA A 9 10.30 -13.32 -17.55
C ALA A 9 10.29 -12.00 -18.33
N THR A 10 9.10 -11.55 -18.74
CA THR A 10 8.90 -10.25 -19.37
C THR A 10 9.56 -9.17 -18.50
N PRO A 11 10.48 -8.34 -19.04
CA PRO A 11 11.08 -7.26 -18.27
C PRO A 11 9.99 -6.29 -17.80
N PRO A 12 10.10 -5.76 -16.57
CA PRO A 12 9.12 -4.80 -16.07
C PRO A 12 9.05 -3.60 -17.02
N PRO A 13 7.85 -3.05 -17.26
CA PRO A 13 7.69 -1.90 -18.13
C PRO A 13 8.55 -0.73 -17.63
N PRO A 14 9.08 0.12 -18.53
CA PRO A 14 9.85 1.29 -18.13
C PRO A 14 9.01 2.19 -17.21
N ILE A 15 9.57 2.50 -16.03
CA ILE A 15 9.02 3.46 -15.10
C ILE A 15 8.98 4.83 -15.78
N THR A 16 7.78 5.22 -16.24
CA THR A 16 7.53 6.57 -16.74
C THR A 16 7.39 7.46 -15.51
N VAL A 17 8.42 8.24 -15.20
CA VAL A 17 8.38 9.22 -14.11
C VAL A 17 7.53 10.40 -14.57
N GLU A 18 6.21 10.21 -14.61
CA GLU A 18 5.28 11.33 -14.50
C GLU A 18 5.41 11.84 -13.07
N GLY A 19 5.66 13.14 -12.88
CA GLY A 19 5.69 13.79 -11.55
C GLY A 19 4.38 13.67 -10.74
N ARG A 20 3.43 12.87 -11.23
CA ARG A 20 2.19 12.43 -10.59
C ARG A 20 2.38 11.13 -9.77
N GLN A 21 3.44 10.36 -9.97
CA GLN A 21 3.87 9.27 -9.07
C GLN A 21 4.85 9.84 -8.03
N ARG A 22 4.30 10.35 -6.92
CA ARG A 22 5.09 10.94 -5.83
C ARG A 22 5.58 9.92 -4.79
N VAL A 23 5.03 8.71 -4.81
CA VAL A 23 5.35 7.67 -3.82
C VAL A 23 6.27 6.62 -4.42
N VAL A 24 7.39 6.39 -3.77
CA VAL A 24 8.36 5.35 -4.09
C VAL A 24 8.12 4.16 -3.17
N ILE A 25 8.12 2.95 -3.74
CA ILE A 25 8.05 1.68 -3.01
C ILE A 25 9.25 0.85 -3.45
N GLU A 26 10.12 0.51 -2.51
CA GLU A 26 11.30 -0.33 -2.76
C GLU A 26 11.59 -1.28 -1.60
N GLY A 27 12.61 -2.13 -1.74
CA GLY A 27 13.06 -3.00 -0.65
C GLY A 27 12.00 -4.01 -0.17
N VAL A 28 11.09 -4.44 -1.06
CA VAL A 28 9.99 -5.35 -0.69
C VAL A 28 10.54 -6.70 -0.20
N THR A 29 10.14 -7.09 0.99
CA THR A 29 10.50 -8.35 1.63
C THR A 29 9.26 -9.02 2.22
N PRO A 30 9.17 -10.36 2.23
CA PRO A 30 10.10 -11.30 1.61
C PRO A 30 10.05 -11.24 0.08
N CYS A 31 11.15 -11.56 -0.58
CA CYS A 31 11.25 -11.63 -2.04
C CYS A 31 12.41 -12.58 -2.38
N VAL A 32 12.17 -13.58 -3.24
CA VAL A 32 13.21 -14.56 -3.63
C VAL A 32 13.66 -14.24 -5.05
N ASP A 33 14.97 -13.98 -5.21
CA ASP A 33 15.60 -13.66 -6.49
C ASP A 33 14.86 -12.57 -7.28
N GLY A 34 14.51 -11.46 -6.61
CA GLY A 34 13.80 -10.35 -7.23
C GLY A 34 12.38 -10.70 -7.71
N GLY A 35 11.75 -11.70 -7.10
CA GLY A 35 10.40 -12.15 -7.42
C GLY A 35 10.37 -13.28 -8.45
N ARG A 36 11.54 -13.74 -8.91
CA ARG A 36 11.66 -14.87 -9.84
C ARG A 36 11.06 -16.15 -9.27
N PHE A 37 11.11 -16.32 -7.94
CA PHE A 37 10.53 -17.47 -7.26
C PHE A 37 9.54 -17.02 -6.18
N ALA A 38 8.48 -17.80 -6.04
CA ALA A 38 7.51 -17.60 -4.97
C ALA A 38 8.12 -17.96 -3.61
N ILE A 39 7.86 -17.10 -2.62
CA ILE A 39 8.10 -17.42 -1.20
C ILE A 39 7.29 -18.66 -0.81
N LYS A 40 7.76 -19.43 0.17
CA LYS A 40 7.07 -20.61 0.69
C LYS A 40 6.55 -20.35 2.10
N ARG A 41 5.30 -20.74 2.36
CA ARG A 41 4.61 -20.60 3.64
C ARG A 41 3.70 -21.80 3.86
N VAL A 42 3.40 -22.10 5.11
CA VAL A 42 2.51 -23.19 5.50
C VAL A 42 1.11 -22.66 5.79
N LEU A 43 0.11 -23.52 5.62
CA LEU A 43 -1.26 -23.23 6.02
C LEU A 43 -1.31 -22.78 7.50
N GLY A 44 -1.99 -21.67 7.77
CA GLY A 44 -2.09 -21.04 9.09
C GLY A 44 -0.95 -20.09 9.44
N GLU A 45 0.14 -20.05 8.66
CA GLU A 45 1.24 -19.11 8.92
C GLU A 45 0.92 -17.68 8.47
N SER A 46 1.52 -16.73 9.17
CA SER A 46 1.47 -15.32 8.78
C SER A 46 2.57 -14.98 7.79
N VAL A 47 2.20 -14.26 6.74
CA VAL A 47 3.13 -13.65 5.79
C VAL A 47 3.31 -12.19 6.19
N GLN A 48 4.37 -11.90 6.94
CA GLN A 48 4.79 -10.53 7.18
C GLN A 48 5.49 -9.98 5.94
N VAL A 49 4.98 -8.86 5.42
CA VAL A 49 5.53 -8.14 4.30
C VAL A 49 6.00 -6.77 4.77
N GLU A 50 7.18 -6.38 4.32
CA GLU A 50 7.78 -5.08 4.59
C GLU A 50 8.33 -4.44 3.33
N ALA A 51 8.37 -3.12 3.30
CA ALA A 51 9.00 -2.35 2.23
C ALA A 51 9.39 -0.97 2.75
N ASP A 52 10.28 -0.32 2.03
CA ASP A 52 10.62 1.08 2.23
C ASP A 52 9.67 1.89 1.33
N ILE A 53 8.85 2.76 1.95
CA ILE A 53 7.81 3.52 1.27
C ILE A 53 7.86 4.98 1.73
N PHE A 54 8.15 5.87 0.79
CA PHE A 54 8.36 7.29 1.05
C PHE A 54 7.92 8.15 -0.14
N CYS A 55 7.75 9.46 0.11
CA CYS A 55 7.48 10.46 -0.92
C CYS A 55 8.30 11.72 -0.65
N ASP A 56 8.33 12.63 -1.61
CA ASP A 56 8.87 13.98 -1.38
C ASP A 56 7.99 14.78 -0.40
N GLY A 57 8.61 15.64 0.41
CA GLY A 57 7.90 16.56 1.32
C GLY A 57 7.51 15.96 2.67
N HIS A 58 6.49 16.54 3.30
CA HIS A 58 5.98 16.16 4.62
C HIS A 58 4.57 15.55 4.57
N ASP A 59 4.11 15.21 3.38
CA ASP A 59 2.78 14.65 3.18
C ASP A 59 2.66 13.28 3.85
N VAL A 60 1.51 12.99 4.43
CA VAL A 60 1.26 11.72 5.11
C VAL A 60 0.87 10.66 4.09
N LEU A 61 1.55 9.51 4.15
CA LEU A 61 1.29 8.37 3.27
C LEU A 61 0.26 7.41 3.86
N ARG A 62 -0.57 6.86 2.98
CA ARG A 62 -1.37 5.67 3.25
C ARG A 62 -0.84 4.52 2.40
N CYS A 63 -0.57 3.40 3.07
CA CYS A 63 0.09 2.24 2.48
C CYS A 63 -0.75 0.98 2.76
N LEU A 64 -0.98 0.16 1.74
CA LEU A 64 -1.77 -1.08 1.80
C LEU A 64 -0.93 -2.26 1.31
N LEU A 65 -1.01 -3.37 2.05
CA LEU A 65 -0.67 -4.70 1.58
C LEU A 65 -1.92 -5.32 0.97
N ARG A 66 -1.86 -5.63 -0.31
CA ARG A 66 -2.95 -6.28 -1.04
C ARG A 66 -2.56 -7.72 -1.28
N HIS A 67 -3.44 -8.68 -0.99
CA HIS A 67 -3.21 -10.09 -1.28
C HIS A 67 -4.46 -10.77 -1.82
N ARG A 68 -4.28 -11.85 -2.58
CA ARG A 68 -5.36 -12.73 -3.08
C ARG A 68 -4.87 -14.16 -3.22
N HIS A 69 -5.81 -15.10 -3.18
CA HIS A 69 -5.55 -16.53 -3.38
C HIS A 69 -5.93 -16.91 -4.83
N GLY A 70 -4.96 -17.20 -5.68
CA GLY A 70 -5.20 -17.39 -7.11
C GLY A 70 -5.55 -16.09 -7.85
N ALA A 71 -5.54 -16.16 -9.18
CA ALA A 71 -5.63 -14.98 -10.04
C ALA A 71 -7.07 -14.43 -10.18
N ASP A 72 -8.08 -15.25 -9.95
CA ASP A 72 -9.50 -14.90 -10.12
C ASP A 72 -10.16 -14.41 -8.82
N ASP A 73 -9.50 -14.59 -7.67
CA ASP A 73 -10.02 -14.13 -6.38
C ASP A 73 -9.89 -12.61 -6.23
N PRO A 74 -10.84 -11.98 -5.50
CA PRO A 74 -10.77 -10.55 -5.21
C PRO A 74 -9.57 -10.23 -4.31
N TRP A 75 -8.99 -9.05 -4.53
CA TRP A 75 -7.95 -8.52 -3.67
C TRP A 75 -8.50 -8.18 -2.28
N ARG A 76 -7.75 -8.58 -1.26
CA ARG A 76 -7.97 -8.20 0.14
C ARG A 76 -6.89 -7.23 0.56
N ASP A 77 -7.29 -6.13 1.15
CA ASP A 77 -6.39 -5.06 1.55
C ASP A 77 -6.16 -5.07 3.07
N THR A 78 -4.91 -4.90 3.48
CA THR A 78 -4.50 -4.78 4.88
C THR A 78 -3.65 -3.51 5.03
N PRO A 79 -3.98 -2.59 5.94
CA PRO A 79 -3.17 -1.40 6.18
C PRO A 79 -1.76 -1.77 6.65
N LEU A 80 -0.76 -1.16 6.02
CA LEU A 80 0.62 -1.19 6.50
C LEU A 80 0.80 -0.17 7.62
N ARG A 81 1.74 -0.44 8.53
CA ARG A 81 2.12 0.44 9.63
C ARG A 81 3.56 0.86 9.48
N ALA A 82 3.86 2.14 9.68
CA ALA A 82 5.23 2.62 9.74
C ALA A 82 5.93 2.02 10.97
N VAL A 83 7.13 1.47 10.77
CA VAL A 83 7.99 0.91 11.83
C VAL A 83 9.31 1.68 11.99
N GLY A 84 9.44 2.83 11.32
CA GLY A 84 10.57 3.76 11.41
C GLY A 84 11.50 3.70 10.19
N ASN A 85 12.24 4.79 9.94
CA ASN A 85 13.17 4.90 8.81
C ASN A 85 12.54 4.50 7.46
N ASP A 86 11.39 5.10 7.15
CA ASP A 86 10.59 4.83 5.94
C ASP A 86 10.14 3.38 5.74
N ARG A 87 10.37 2.52 6.73
CA ARG A 87 9.98 1.12 6.71
C ARG A 87 8.51 0.97 7.08
N TRP A 88 7.79 0.21 6.28
CA TRP A 88 6.39 -0.16 6.51
C TRP A 88 6.24 -1.66 6.66
N ARG A 89 5.29 -2.09 7.49
CA ARG A 89 5.02 -3.49 7.78
C ARG A 89 3.54 -3.79 7.81
N GLY A 90 3.15 -4.93 7.23
CA GLY A 90 1.83 -5.51 7.39
C GLY A 90 1.89 -7.02 7.21
N SER A 91 0.77 -7.70 7.44
CA SER A 91 0.74 -9.15 7.29
C SER A 91 -0.64 -9.66 6.92
N PHE A 92 -0.67 -10.82 6.29
CA PHE A 92 -1.88 -11.62 6.09
C PHE A 92 -1.61 -13.07 6.51
N THR A 93 -2.66 -13.87 6.68
CA THR A 93 -2.55 -15.29 7.05
C THR A 93 -2.86 -16.16 5.85
N VAL A 94 -2.08 -17.22 5.64
CA VAL A 94 -2.36 -18.24 4.63
C VAL A 94 -3.49 -19.14 5.12
N ASP A 95 -4.72 -18.88 4.68
CA ASP A 95 -5.93 -19.59 5.13
C ASP A 95 -6.30 -20.80 4.24
N THR A 96 -5.74 -20.87 3.03
CA THR A 96 -6.07 -21.85 2.00
C THR A 96 -4.78 -22.37 1.35
N LEU A 97 -4.76 -23.64 0.93
CA LEU A 97 -3.64 -24.19 0.17
C LEU A 97 -3.70 -23.73 -1.28
N GLY A 98 -2.60 -23.17 -1.80
CA GLY A 98 -2.53 -22.74 -3.18
C GLY A 98 -1.48 -21.67 -3.41
N THR A 99 -1.62 -20.97 -4.53
CA THR A 99 -0.76 -19.83 -4.88
C THR A 99 -1.40 -18.54 -4.42
N TYR A 100 -0.63 -17.73 -3.69
CA TYR A 100 -1.02 -16.37 -3.34
C TYR A 100 -0.23 -15.37 -4.16
N GLU A 101 -0.87 -14.27 -4.47
CA GLU A 101 -0.22 -13.07 -4.97
C GLU A 101 -0.37 -11.98 -3.91
N TYR A 102 0.69 -11.19 -3.73
CA TYR A 102 0.61 -9.96 -2.94
C TYR A 102 1.33 -8.82 -3.65
N THR A 103 0.86 -7.62 -3.38
CA THR A 103 1.46 -6.38 -3.86
C THR A 103 1.29 -5.30 -2.81
N LEU A 104 2.04 -4.21 -2.96
CA LEU A 104 1.93 -3.04 -2.11
C LEU A 104 1.36 -1.88 -2.93
N THR A 105 0.51 -1.08 -2.31
CA THR A 105 -0.03 0.14 -2.92
C THR A 105 0.09 1.26 -1.91
N ALA A 106 0.59 2.40 -2.34
CA ALA A 106 0.73 3.56 -1.48
C ALA A 106 0.42 4.85 -2.23
N TRP A 107 -0.13 5.82 -1.50
CA TRP A 107 -0.46 7.14 -2.02
C TRP A 107 -0.33 8.19 -0.92
N VAL A 108 -0.11 9.44 -1.32
CA VAL A 108 -0.25 10.60 -0.44
C VAL A 108 -1.72 10.74 -0.08
N ASP A 109 -2.04 10.77 1.21
CA ASP A 109 -3.39 10.94 1.72
C ASP A 109 -3.59 12.39 2.18
N PRO A 110 -4.30 13.23 1.39
CA PRO A 110 -4.49 14.63 1.74
C PRO A 110 -5.30 14.80 3.04
N PHE A 111 -6.22 13.88 3.34
CA PHE A 111 -7.03 13.95 4.54
C PHE A 111 -6.20 13.64 5.78
N LEU A 112 -5.36 12.60 5.75
CA LEU A 112 -4.45 12.32 6.86
C LEU A 112 -3.41 13.42 7.04
N THR A 113 -2.92 14.00 5.94
CA THR A 113 -2.00 15.15 5.98
C THR A 113 -2.66 16.34 6.68
N TRP A 114 -3.87 16.71 6.25
CA TRP A 114 -4.66 17.76 6.87
C TRP A 114 -4.92 17.49 8.37
N GLN A 115 -5.32 16.27 8.72
CA GLN A 115 -5.60 15.89 10.11
C GLN A 115 -4.35 16.04 10.99
N HIS A 116 -3.21 15.57 10.51
CA HIS A 116 -1.93 15.66 11.20
C HIS A 116 -1.51 17.12 11.44
N ASP A 117 -1.68 17.98 10.43
CA ASP A 117 -1.39 19.42 10.55
C ASP A 117 -2.35 20.12 11.50
N LEU A 118 -3.65 19.79 11.44
CA LEU A 118 -4.68 20.37 12.30
C LEU A 118 -4.37 20.15 13.78
N LEU A 119 -3.92 18.95 14.15
CA LEU A 119 -3.62 18.59 15.55
C LEU A 119 -2.50 19.43 16.18
N ARG A 120 -1.66 20.09 15.37
CA ARG A 120 -0.56 20.93 15.83
C ARG A 120 -0.92 22.41 15.95
N ARG A 121 -2.08 22.82 15.42
CA ARG A 121 -2.53 24.22 15.41
C ARG A 121 -3.10 24.60 16.77
N GLN A 122 -2.85 25.85 17.18
CA GLN A 122 -3.35 26.41 18.45
C GLN A 122 -4.15 27.70 18.25
N ASP A 123 -3.89 28.45 17.17
CA ASP A 123 -4.61 29.69 16.89
C ASP A 123 -6.06 29.40 16.45
N PRO A 124 -7.08 30.02 17.08
CA PRO A 124 -8.47 29.78 16.76
C PRO A 124 -8.87 30.13 15.31
N GLN A 125 -8.26 31.16 14.71
CA GLN A 125 -8.55 31.55 13.33
C GLN A 125 -7.97 30.53 12.35
N ASP A 126 -6.75 30.07 12.60
CA ASP A 126 -6.11 29.00 11.82
C ASP A 126 -6.85 27.66 11.89
N ILE A 127 -7.41 27.35 13.07
CA ILE A 127 -8.24 26.16 13.27
C ILE A 127 -9.54 26.28 12.48
N ALA A 128 -10.22 27.44 12.53
CA ALA A 128 -11.45 27.66 11.80
C ALA A 128 -11.26 27.51 10.28
N LEU A 129 -10.17 28.07 9.73
CA LEU A 129 -9.81 27.89 8.33
C LEU A 129 -9.51 26.42 8.00
N ALA A 130 -8.73 25.74 8.84
CA ALA A 130 -8.42 24.33 8.63
C ALA A 130 -9.68 23.46 8.63
N GLN A 131 -10.68 23.74 9.47
CA GLN A 131 -11.95 23.01 9.47
C GLN A 131 -12.70 23.10 8.13
N GLN A 132 -12.67 24.26 7.47
CA GLN A 132 -13.27 24.42 6.13
C GLN A 132 -12.58 23.54 5.08
N ILE A 133 -11.25 23.45 5.15
CA ILE A 133 -10.47 22.54 4.29
C ILE A 133 -10.85 21.08 4.58
N GLY A 134 -10.97 20.70 5.85
CA GLY A 134 -11.40 19.36 6.26
C GLY A 134 -12.78 18.97 5.73
N ALA A 135 -13.74 19.91 5.78
CA ALA A 135 -15.06 19.71 5.21
C ALA A 135 -15.01 19.40 3.71
N SER A 136 -14.12 20.06 2.97
CA SER A 136 -13.92 19.79 1.54
C SER A 136 -13.36 18.38 1.28
N HIS A 137 -12.42 17.90 2.11
CA HIS A 137 -11.89 16.55 2.01
C HIS A 137 -12.96 15.49 2.30
N LEU A 138 -13.78 15.71 3.33
CA LEU A 138 -14.88 14.81 3.69
C LEU A 138 -15.94 14.74 2.59
N ALA A 139 -16.33 15.88 2.02
CA ALA A 139 -17.29 15.92 0.90
C ALA A 139 -16.75 15.14 -0.31
N ALA A 140 -15.48 15.32 -0.66
CA ALA A 140 -14.84 14.58 -1.75
C ALA A 140 -14.78 13.07 -1.48
N ALA A 141 -14.52 12.65 -0.23
CA ALA A 141 -14.54 11.24 0.16
C ALA A 141 -15.95 10.65 0.09
N ALA A 142 -16.96 11.37 0.58
CA ALA A 142 -18.36 10.94 0.53
C ALA A 142 -18.85 10.74 -0.91
N ALA A 143 -18.43 11.60 -1.84
CA ALA A 143 -18.79 11.47 -3.26
C ALA A 143 -18.18 10.23 -3.94
N ARG A 144 -17.10 9.66 -3.39
CA ARG A 144 -16.44 8.44 -3.92
C ARG A 144 -16.91 7.16 -3.23
N ALA A 145 -17.63 7.28 -2.11
CA ALA A 145 -18.14 6.12 -1.42
C ALA A 145 -19.33 5.59 -2.21
N ASP A 146 -19.21 4.37 -2.76
CA ASP A 146 -20.39 3.60 -3.11
C ASP A 146 -21.11 3.33 -1.80
N GLY A 147 -22.41 3.66 -1.73
CA GLY A 147 -23.24 3.51 -0.54
C GLY A 147 -23.32 2.05 -0.11
N GLY A 148 -22.30 1.56 0.57
CA GLY A 148 -22.26 0.25 1.18
C GLY A 148 -23.31 0.24 2.26
N THR A 149 -24.46 -0.36 1.94
CA THR A 149 -25.49 -0.69 2.92
C THR A 149 -24.82 -1.49 4.03
N LEU A 150 -24.78 -0.90 5.22
CA LEU A 150 -24.38 -1.55 6.48
C LEU A 150 -25.31 -2.72 6.81
#